data_AF-A0A6N8A0S4-F1
#
_entry.id   AF-A0A6N8A0S4-F1
#
_cell.length_a   1.000
_cell.length_b   1.000
_cell.length_c   1.000
_cell.angle_alpha   90.00
_cell.angle_beta   90.00
_cell.angle_gamma   90.00
#
_symmetry.space_group_name_H-M   'P 1'
#
loop_
_entity.id
_entity.type
_entity.pdbx_description
1 polymer ?
#
loop_
_entity_poly.entity_id
_entity_poly.type
_entity_poly.pdbx_seq_one_letter_code
_entity_poly.pdbx_strand_id
1 'polypeptide(L)'
;MMRLWIMICVAMVLAILTAIVVQLHPPGTVRLASGPAGGAYVEEAEDYAAILARDGIQVEIIKTAGSVENAQLLEEGQVDAAFLQGGIQVDKNSAEALGAMFYEPVIFLVRNDAVIPGNPALWRGLRINSGAEGSGTAATFREFERAVGLSLSDNTHLSIPYGEAVSALLNGQLDIAVYVAPIEAPYLQDAYHEPDLRVLELDHVQAISRRLSHATVVTVPTGGMSLEPVHPPRPVDLIALEARLVVRPDLHPALVNRLTMAAIELYHQQGIITNSGEFPSIEGTGLTVNNTARQLILDGPSTWHNWLPYWVAAQINRVLLLFLPFFFIVVPLFRLLPLAYAYIMRWRVWQHYPEIRQIEEELGNHPSPEELRDMQTHLNELDERLAGLRLPAAYRQGQYDARLHLELVQKRISEMQRLADGGEPVSTGP
;
A
#
# COMPACT_ATOMS: atom_id res chain seq x y z
N MET A 1 29.59 -25.54 -19.26
CA MET A 1 29.72 -24.89 -17.94
C MET A 1 29.26 -23.43 -17.94
N MET A 2 29.83 -22.50 -18.71
CA MET A 2 29.49 -21.07 -18.63
C MET A 2 28.00 -20.72 -18.91
N ARG A 3 27.35 -21.40 -19.86
CA ARG A 3 25.90 -21.24 -20.13
C ARG A 3 25.03 -21.67 -18.95
N LEU A 4 25.44 -22.71 -18.22
CA LEU A 4 24.69 -23.22 -17.06
C LEU A 4 24.74 -22.21 -15.90
N TRP A 5 25.91 -21.63 -15.62
CA TRP A 5 26.07 -20.60 -14.60
C TRP A 5 25.29 -19.31 -14.91
N ILE A 6 25.26 -18.88 -16.18
CA ILE A 6 24.47 -17.72 -16.59
C ILE A 6 22.97 -18.00 -16.39
N MET A 7 22.48 -19.17 -16.80
CA MET A 7 21.07 -19.55 -16.59
C MET A 7 20.71 -19.61 -15.09
N ILE A 8 21.60 -20.15 -14.25
CA ILE A 8 21.38 -20.20 -12.79
C ILE A 8 21.34 -18.79 -12.19
N CYS A 9 22.26 -17.89 -12.56
CA CYS A 9 22.25 -16.51 -12.08
C CYS A 9 21.00 -15.75 -12.52
N VAL A 10 20.59 -15.90 -13.79
CA VAL A 10 19.36 -15.27 -14.29
C VAL A 10 18.13 -15.82 -13.58
N ALA A 11 18.03 -17.14 -13.39
CA ALA A 11 16.92 -17.76 -12.67
C ALA A 11 16.87 -17.28 -11.21
N MET A 12 18.02 -17.13 -10.55
CA MET A 12 18.12 -16.62 -9.17
C MET A 12 17.68 -15.16 -9.07
N VAL A 13 18.12 -14.29 -9.99
CA VAL A 13 17.70 -12.89 -10.05
C VAL A 13 16.20 -12.78 -10.32
N LEU A 14 15.68 -13.60 -11.24
CA LEU A 14 14.25 -13.63 -11.55
C LEU A 14 13.44 -14.12 -10.35
N ALA A 15 13.92 -15.14 -9.63
CA ALA A 15 13.28 -15.66 -8.42
C ALA A 15 13.26 -14.61 -7.30
N ILE A 16 14.36 -13.87 -7.09
CA ILE A 16 14.45 -12.78 -6.13
C ILE A 16 13.47 -11.66 -6.52
N LEU A 17 13.50 -11.18 -7.76
CA LEU A 17 12.57 -10.17 -8.27
C LEU A 17 11.11 -10.60 -8.11
N THR A 18 10.80 -11.85 -8.44
CA THR A 18 9.44 -12.40 -8.29
C THR A 18 9.02 -12.43 -6.82
N ALA A 19 9.88 -12.90 -5.92
CA ALA A 19 9.60 -12.95 -4.49
C ALA A 19 9.34 -11.54 -3.91
N ILE A 20 10.10 -10.55 -4.37
CA ILE A 20 9.92 -9.15 -3.95
C ILE A 20 8.60 -8.58 -4.49
N VAL A 21 8.27 -8.80 -5.77
CA VAL A 21 7.00 -8.34 -6.36
C VAL A 21 5.81 -8.95 -5.64
N VAL A 22 5.88 -10.24 -5.27
CA VAL A 22 4.85 -10.91 -4.48
C VAL A 22 4.71 -10.28 -3.10
N GLN A 23 5.82 -9.92 -2.43
CA GLN A 23 5.78 -9.24 -1.13
C GLN A 23 5.27 -7.79 -1.21
N LEU A 24 5.39 -7.13 -2.37
CA LEU A 24 4.92 -5.75 -2.59
C LEU A 24 3.44 -5.67 -2.93
N HIS A 25 2.83 -6.76 -3.42
CA HIS A 25 1.43 -6.77 -3.79
C HIS A 25 0.58 -6.75 -2.52
N PRO A 26 -0.21 -5.69 -2.27
CA PRO A 26 -1.02 -5.63 -1.07
C PRO A 26 -2.05 -6.75 -1.01
N PRO A 27 -2.48 -7.15 0.20
CA PRO A 27 -3.69 -7.93 0.37
C PRO A 27 -4.87 -7.22 -0.30
N GLY A 28 -5.72 -7.98 -0.98
CA GLY A 28 -6.95 -7.46 -1.60
C GLY A 28 -8.09 -7.26 -0.59
N THR A 29 -7.86 -7.49 0.70
CA THR A 29 -8.90 -7.44 1.74
C THR A 29 -8.36 -6.76 2.99
N VAL A 30 -9.20 -5.99 3.67
CA VAL A 30 -8.93 -5.41 5.00
C VAL A 30 -10.14 -5.59 5.90
N ARG A 31 -9.95 -6.14 7.10
CA ARG A 31 -11.00 -6.27 8.11
C ARG A 31 -11.05 -5.01 8.96
N LEU A 32 -12.18 -4.30 8.91
CA LEU A 32 -12.39 -3.03 9.59
C LEU A 32 -13.45 -3.16 10.67
N ALA A 33 -13.04 -3.11 11.95
CA ALA A 33 -13.97 -3.02 13.07
C ALA A 33 -14.62 -1.64 13.15
N SER A 34 -15.94 -1.64 13.29
CA SER A 34 -16.78 -0.44 13.15
C SER A 34 -17.60 -0.20 14.41
N GLY A 35 -18.87 -0.56 14.44
CA GLY A 35 -19.73 -0.37 15.59
C GLY A 35 -21.03 -1.15 15.45
N PRO A 36 -22.04 -0.84 16.28
CA PRO A 36 -23.32 -1.52 16.23
C PRO A 36 -24.02 -1.22 14.90
N ALA A 37 -24.88 -2.13 14.47
CA ALA A 37 -25.67 -1.95 13.25
C ALA A 37 -26.47 -0.63 13.33
N GLY A 38 -26.39 0.19 12.28
CA GLY A 38 -27.03 1.51 12.22
C GLY A 38 -26.32 2.61 13.03
N GLY A 39 -25.15 2.33 13.62
CA GLY A 39 -24.30 3.34 14.25
C GLY A 39 -23.38 4.05 13.25
N ALA A 40 -22.88 5.23 13.64
CA ALA A 40 -22.08 6.10 12.78
C ALA A 40 -20.84 5.39 12.20
N TYR A 41 -20.08 4.64 13.00
CA TYR A 41 -18.90 3.93 12.50
C TYR A 41 -19.18 2.87 11.42
N VAL A 42 -20.40 2.32 11.34
CA VAL A 42 -20.74 1.40 10.25
C VAL A 42 -20.91 2.17 8.95
N GLU A 43 -21.54 3.33 8.98
CA GLU A 43 -21.69 4.23 7.83
C GLU A 43 -20.32 4.73 7.35
N GLU A 44 -19.46 5.19 8.27
CA GLU A 44 -18.08 5.53 7.95
C GLU A 44 -17.33 4.34 7.31
N ALA A 45 -17.49 3.13 7.83
CA ALA A 45 -16.85 1.95 7.27
C ALA A 45 -17.37 1.60 5.86
N GLU A 46 -18.63 1.87 5.56
CA GLU A 46 -19.23 1.71 4.23
C GLU A 46 -18.66 2.71 3.23
N ASP A 47 -18.43 3.97 3.64
CA ASP A 47 -17.77 4.98 2.82
C ASP A 47 -16.32 4.61 2.52
N TYR A 48 -15.58 4.11 3.53
CA TYR A 48 -14.25 3.54 3.31
C TYR A 48 -14.30 2.36 2.33
N ALA A 49 -15.29 1.46 2.45
CA ALA A 49 -15.45 0.34 1.54
C ALA A 49 -15.68 0.79 0.10
N ALA A 50 -16.52 1.80 -0.11
CA ALA A 50 -16.80 2.36 -1.44
C ALA A 50 -15.55 3.01 -2.06
N ILE A 51 -14.74 3.70 -1.27
CA ILE A 51 -13.50 4.34 -1.73
C ILE A 51 -12.43 3.30 -2.06
N LEU A 52 -12.21 2.32 -1.19
CA LEU A 52 -11.17 1.29 -1.36
C LEU A 52 -11.50 0.30 -2.49
N ALA A 53 -12.78 0.05 -2.76
CA ALA A 53 -13.22 -0.80 -3.87
C ALA A 53 -12.77 -0.27 -5.24
N ARG A 54 -12.55 1.04 -5.38
CA ARG A 54 -12.02 1.66 -6.62
C ARG A 54 -10.63 1.13 -7.00
N ASP A 55 -9.87 0.67 -6.01
CA ASP A 55 -8.53 0.09 -6.17
C ASP A 55 -8.54 -1.44 -6.05
N GLY A 56 -9.72 -2.06 -6.06
CA GLY A 56 -9.87 -3.52 -5.95
C GLY A 56 -9.63 -4.07 -4.55
N ILE A 57 -9.69 -3.22 -3.51
CA ILE A 57 -9.56 -3.64 -2.11
C ILE A 57 -10.96 -3.84 -1.52
N GLN A 58 -11.24 -5.05 -1.04
CA GLN A 58 -12.46 -5.38 -0.32
C GLN A 58 -12.32 -5.01 1.16
N VAL A 59 -13.21 -4.16 1.67
CA VAL A 59 -13.32 -3.90 3.11
C VAL A 59 -14.34 -4.86 3.69
N GLU A 60 -13.90 -5.73 4.61
CA GLU A 60 -14.79 -6.57 5.41
C GLU A 60 -15.17 -5.79 6.67
N ILE A 61 -16.40 -5.27 6.70
CA ILE A 61 -16.91 -4.47 7.81
C ILE A 61 -17.34 -5.40 8.94
N ILE A 62 -16.61 -5.35 10.05
CA ILE A 62 -16.90 -6.11 11.25
C ILE A 62 -17.75 -5.23 12.17
N LYS A 63 -19.02 -5.60 12.33
CA LYS A 63 -19.97 -4.95 13.24
C LYS A 63 -19.71 -5.44 14.67
N THR A 64 -19.71 -4.51 15.62
CA THR A 64 -19.32 -4.76 17.02
C THR A 64 -20.24 -4.00 17.97
N ALA A 65 -20.04 -4.13 19.28
CA ALA A 65 -20.68 -3.31 20.30
C ALA A 65 -20.10 -1.88 20.35
N GLY A 66 -18.97 -1.62 19.70
CA GLY A 66 -18.32 -0.31 19.62
C GLY A 66 -16.84 -0.36 20.03
N SER A 67 -16.29 0.80 20.42
CA SER A 67 -14.85 0.99 20.52
C SER A 67 -14.11 0.09 21.52
N VAL A 68 -14.73 -0.34 22.63
CA VAL A 68 -14.03 -1.24 23.58
C VAL A 68 -13.81 -2.61 22.95
N GLU A 69 -14.83 -3.16 22.28
CA GLU A 69 -14.71 -4.42 21.55
C GLU A 69 -13.75 -4.28 20.36
N ASN A 70 -13.82 -3.17 19.63
CA ASN A 70 -12.90 -2.90 18.52
C ASN A 70 -11.43 -2.90 18.95
N ALA A 71 -11.14 -2.30 20.11
CA ALA A 71 -9.80 -2.28 20.69
C ALA A 71 -9.32 -3.71 20.98
N GLN A 72 -10.16 -4.51 21.61
CA GLN A 72 -9.88 -5.91 21.91
C GLN A 72 -9.65 -6.74 20.64
N LEU A 73 -10.52 -6.63 19.63
CA LEU A 73 -10.39 -7.36 18.37
C LEU A 73 -9.11 -6.98 17.61
N LEU A 74 -8.68 -5.72 17.70
CA LEU A 74 -7.44 -5.25 17.11
C LEU A 74 -6.23 -5.86 17.83
N GLU A 75 -6.22 -5.83 19.16
CA GLU A 75 -5.16 -6.41 20.01
C GLU A 75 -5.01 -7.93 19.80
N GLU A 76 -6.12 -8.62 19.62
CA GLU A 76 -6.16 -10.07 19.37
C GLU A 76 -5.83 -10.42 17.90
N GLY A 77 -5.67 -9.43 17.03
CA GLY A 77 -5.38 -9.62 15.61
C GLY A 77 -6.56 -10.15 14.78
N GLN A 78 -7.77 -10.08 15.33
CA GLN A 78 -9.02 -10.48 14.67
C GLN A 78 -9.48 -9.46 13.61
N VAL A 79 -8.98 -8.23 13.67
CA VAL A 79 -9.17 -7.21 12.64
C VAL A 79 -7.85 -6.53 12.29
N ASP A 80 -7.84 -5.84 11.16
CA ASP A 80 -6.64 -5.19 10.61
C ASP A 80 -6.65 -3.67 10.89
N ALA A 81 -7.87 -3.10 10.94
CA ALA A 81 -8.14 -1.72 11.26
C ALA A 81 -9.40 -1.60 12.15
N ALA A 82 -9.51 -0.51 12.90
CA ALA A 82 -10.61 -0.27 13.83
C ALA A 82 -10.88 1.23 14.02
N PHE A 83 -12.16 1.62 14.01
CA PHE A 83 -12.58 2.92 14.54
C PHE A 83 -12.63 2.89 16.06
N LEU A 84 -12.01 3.86 16.71
CA LEU A 84 -11.99 3.97 18.16
C LEU A 84 -12.30 5.40 18.58
N GLN A 85 -13.14 5.54 19.58
CA GLN A 85 -13.42 6.84 20.19
C GLN A 85 -12.21 7.32 21.02
N GLY A 86 -12.05 8.63 21.14
CA GLY A 86 -11.07 9.25 22.01
C GLY A 86 -11.17 8.72 23.45
N GLY A 87 -10.03 8.41 24.08
CA GLY A 87 -9.94 7.92 25.46
C GLY A 87 -10.08 6.42 25.66
N ILE A 88 -10.52 5.66 24.65
CA ILE A 88 -10.45 4.20 24.66
C ILE A 88 -8.99 3.77 24.64
N GLN A 89 -8.57 2.99 25.63
CA GLN A 89 -7.19 2.52 25.75
C GLN A 89 -6.94 1.33 24.81
N VAL A 90 -5.74 1.28 24.25
CA VAL A 90 -5.22 0.17 23.44
C VAL A 90 -3.73 0.01 23.76
N ASP A 91 -3.21 -1.22 23.76
CA ASP A 91 -1.78 -1.47 23.88
C ASP A 91 -1.01 -0.80 22.73
N LYS A 92 -0.10 0.11 23.08
CA LYS A 92 0.75 0.88 22.15
C LYS A 92 1.64 0.01 21.26
N ASN A 93 1.91 -1.25 21.65
CA ASN A 93 2.67 -2.18 20.83
C ASN A 93 1.81 -2.94 19.81
N SER A 94 0.49 -2.92 19.99
CA SER A 94 -0.48 -3.64 19.16
C SER A 94 -1.18 -2.76 18.13
N ALA A 95 -1.00 -1.44 18.22
CA ALA A 95 -1.78 -0.48 17.46
C ALA A 95 -1.02 0.81 17.14
N GLU A 96 -1.20 1.30 15.92
CA GLU A 96 -0.78 2.63 15.48
C GLU A 96 -2.00 3.41 14.97
N ALA A 97 -2.08 4.71 15.27
CA ALA A 97 -3.12 5.57 14.72
C ALA A 97 -2.77 5.97 13.28
N LEU A 98 -3.74 5.96 12.37
CA LEU A 98 -3.61 6.68 11.11
C LEU A 98 -3.81 8.19 11.32
N GLY A 99 -4.70 8.55 12.24
CA GLY A 99 -4.99 9.92 12.65
C GLY A 99 -6.29 9.99 13.45
N ALA A 100 -6.59 11.18 13.96
CA ALA A 100 -7.95 11.56 14.33
C ALA A 100 -8.72 11.89 13.05
N MET A 101 -10.00 11.53 13.00
CA MET A 101 -10.82 11.50 11.79
C MET A 101 -11.93 12.56 11.82
N PHE A 102 -12.60 12.72 12.95
CA PHE A 102 -13.67 13.69 13.15
C PHE A 102 -14.00 13.84 14.63
N TYR A 103 -14.78 14.87 14.96
CA TYR A 103 -15.30 15.08 16.31
C TYR A 103 -16.55 14.23 16.58
N GLU A 104 -16.63 13.71 17.80
CA GLU A 104 -17.81 13.04 18.36
C GLU A 104 -18.27 13.80 19.61
N PRO A 105 -19.13 14.83 19.45
CA PRO A 105 -19.73 15.51 20.57
C PRO A 105 -20.52 14.58 21.50
N VAL A 106 -20.45 14.87 22.79
CA VAL A 106 -21.29 14.25 23.82
C VAL A 106 -22.60 15.02 23.87
N ILE A 107 -23.64 14.43 23.29
CA ILE A 107 -24.96 15.04 23.12
C ILE A 107 -25.90 14.47 24.19
N PHE A 108 -26.51 15.35 24.95
CA PHE A 108 -27.51 15.02 25.97
C PHE A 108 -28.88 15.44 25.46
N LEU A 109 -29.66 14.50 24.91
CA LEU A 109 -31.03 14.77 24.50
C LEU A 109 -31.98 14.60 25.69
N VAL A 110 -32.88 15.57 25.83
CA VAL A 110 -33.88 15.63 26.90
C VAL A 110 -35.21 16.10 26.31
N ARG A 111 -36.31 15.85 27.01
CA ARG A 111 -37.58 16.50 26.65
C ARG A 111 -37.50 18.00 26.91
N ASN A 112 -38.19 18.77 26.07
CA ASN A 112 -38.24 20.23 26.17
C ASN A 112 -38.85 20.69 27.50
N ASP A 113 -39.85 19.94 28.01
CA ASP A 113 -40.51 20.18 29.30
C ASP A 113 -39.71 19.71 30.54
N ALA A 114 -38.60 19.00 30.34
CA ALA A 114 -37.81 18.45 31.43
C ALA A 114 -36.97 19.53 32.15
N VAL A 115 -37.12 19.59 33.47
CA VAL A 115 -36.35 20.46 34.36
C VAL A 115 -35.10 19.72 34.83
N ILE A 116 -34.06 19.71 33.99
CA ILE A 116 -32.76 19.10 34.30
C ILE A 116 -31.73 20.21 34.52
N PRO A 117 -30.99 20.20 35.65
CA PRO A 117 -29.96 21.21 35.91
C PRO A 117 -28.88 21.21 34.82
N GLY A 118 -28.46 22.39 34.37
CA GLY A 118 -27.33 22.54 33.43
C GLY A 118 -26.01 22.06 34.03
N ASN A 119 -25.81 22.20 35.34
CA ASN A 119 -24.67 21.65 36.06
C ASN A 119 -24.86 20.14 36.33
N PRO A 120 -24.10 19.25 35.68
CA PRO A 120 -24.27 17.80 35.81
C PRO A 120 -23.94 17.27 37.21
N ALA A 121 -23.13 17.99 37.99
CA ALA A 121 -22.79 17.58 39.36
C ALA A 121 -24.02 17.50 40.27
N LEU A 122 -25.14 18.12 39.88
CA LEU A 122 -26.42 18.11 40.60
C LEU A 122 -27.38 17.00 40.15
N TRP A 123 -27.05 16.23 39.11
CA TRP A 123 -27.93 15.17 38.62
C TRP A 123 -28.06 14.06 39.64
N ARG A 124 -29.28 13.81 40.13
CA ARG A 124 -29.61 12.73 41.08
C ARG A 124 -30.97 12.14 40.72
N GLY A 125 -31.07 10.82 40.79
CA GLY A 125 -32.31 10.07 40.58
C GLY A 125 -32.83 10.07 39.14
N LEU A 126 -32.01 10.48 38.16
CA LEU A 126 -32.41 10.52 36.75
C LEU A 126 -32.30 9.12 36.11
N ARG A 127 -33.14 8.86 35.12
CA ARG A 127 -33.06 7.69 34.23
C ARG A 127 -32.30 8.10 32.98
N ILE A 128 -31.07 7.62 32.85
CA ILE A 128 -30.14 8.04 31.82
C ILE A 128 -29.87 6.85 30.90
N ASN A 129 -30.17 6.98 29.61
CA ASN A 129 -29.65 6.05 28.62
C ASN A 129 -28.18 6.37 28.38
N SER A 130 -27.28 5.58 28.99
CA SER A 130 -25.84 5.81 28.98
C SER A 130 -25.08 4.92 27.99
N GLY A 131 -25.79 4.29 27.05
CA GLY A 131 -25.22 3.36 26.07
C GLY A 131 -25.15 1.92 26.56
N ALA A 132 -24.91 1.01 25.62
CA ALA A 132 -24.74 -0.42 25.89
C ALA A 132 -23.41 -0.71 26.60
N GLU A 133 -23.38 -1.78 27.39
CA GLU A 133 -22.13 -2.26 27.98
C GLU A 133 -21.10 -2.57 26.87
N GLY A 134 -19.84 -2.17 27.07
CA GLY A 134 -18.79 -2.26 26.04
C GLY A 134 -18.81 -1.18 24.96
N SER A 135 -19.84 -0.32 24.88
CA SER A 135 -19.85 0.79 23.90
C SER A 135 -18.93 1.95 24.30
N GLY A 136 -18.52 2.75 23.30
CA GLY A 136 -17.77 3.99 23.50
C GLY A 136 -18.56 5.03 24.32
N THR A 137 -19.87 5.16 24.07
CA THR A 137 -20.77 6.01 24.87
C THR A 137 -20.77 5.62 26.34
N ALA A 138 -20.88 4.33 26.67
CA ALA A 138 -20.88 3.87 28.06
C ALA A 138 -19.53 4.10 28.73
N ALA A 139 -18.42 3.91 28.02
CA ALA A 139 -17.09 4.21 28.56
C ALA A 139 -16.93 5.71 28.87
N THR A 140 -17.32 6.58 27.93
CA THR A 140 -17.21 8.03 28.09
C THR A 140 -18.18 8.59 29.12
N PHE A 141 -19.42 8.12 29.18
CA PHE A 141 -20.36 8.61 30.19
C PHE A 141 -19.89 8.28 31.60
N ARG A 142 -19.33 7.09 31.83
CA ARG A 142 -18.70 6.74 33.12
C ARG A 142 -17.53 7.65 33.49
N GLU A 143 -16.74 8.07 32.51
CA GLU A 143 -15.64 9.02 32.74
C GLU A 143 -16.17 10.42 33.04
N PHE A 144 -17.18 10.86 32.29
CA PHE A 144 -17.89 12.11 32.51
C PHE A 144 -18.48 12.18 33.92
N GLU A 145 -19.19 11.15 34.39
CA GLU A 145 -19.75 11.10 35.75
C GLU A 145 -18.66 11.24 36.82
N ARG A 146 -17.55 10.50 36.67
CA ARG A 146 -16.39 10.66 37.56
C ARG A 146 -15.81 12.07 37.50
N ALA A 147 -15.75 12.67 36.31
CA ALA A 147 -15.25 14.02 36.10
C ALA A 147 -16.16 15.09 36.74
N VAL A 148 -17.46 14.86 36.85
CA VAL A 148 -18.40 15.78 37.52
C VAL A 148 -18.67 15.44 38.99
N GLY A 149 -18.07 14.35 39.50
CA GLY A 149 -18.18 13.94 40.90
C GLY A 149 -19.46 13.15 41.23
N LEU A 150 -20.06 12.51 40.23
CA LEU A 150 -21.18 11.58 40.39
C LEU A 150 -20.69 10.15 40.66
N SER A 151 -21.46 9.43 41.48
CA SER A 151 -21.38 7.97 41.59
C SER A 151 -22.33 7.30 40.60
N LEU A 152 -22.01 6.11 40.11
CA LEU A 152 -22.93 5.32 39.26
C LEU A 152 -24.28 5.02 39.94
N SER A 153 -24.31 5.03 41.28
CA SER A 153 -25.54 4.82 42.05
C SER A 153 -26.41 6.07 42.18
N ASP A 154 -25.91 7.24 41.76
CA ASP A 154 -26.63 8.51 41.85
C ASP A 154 -27.80 8.56 40.86
N ASN A 155 -27.73 7.81 39.76
CA ASN A 155 -28.73 7.76 38.69
C ASN A 155 -29.03 6.30 38.27
N THR A 156 -30.13 6.11 37.55
CA THR A 156 -30.49 4.82 36.95
C THR A 156 -29.99 4.77 35.53
N HIS A 157 -29.10 3.82 35.24
CA HIS A 157 -28.52 3.63 33.91
C HIS A 157 -29.31 2.63 33.09
N LEU A 158 -29.69 3.05 31.90
CA LEU A 158 -30.36 2.23 30.90
C LEU A 158 -29.45 2.05 29.68
N SER A 159 -29.68 0.97 28.94
CA SER A 159 -28.97 0.62 27.71
C SER A 159 -29.97 0.35 26.59
N ILE A 160 -30.74 1.37 26.25
CA ILE A 160 -31.71 1.33 25.15
C ILE A 160 -30.95 1.60 23.83
N PRO A 161 -31.22 0.82 22.76
CA PRO A 161 -30.65 1.07 21.44
C PRO A 161 -30.88 2.52 20.97
N TYR A 162 -29.91 3.09 20.25
CA TYR A 162 -29.94 4.51 19.87
C TYR A 162 -31.23 4.94 19.16
N GLY A 163 -31.68 4.17 18.16
CA GLY A 163 -32.92 4.47 17.43
C GLY A 163 -34.20 4.40 18.27
N GLU A 164 -34.18 3.69 19.41
CA GLU A 164 -35.34 3.56 20.31
C GLU A 164 -35.32 4.61 21.44
N ALA A 165 -34.14 5.17 21.75
CA ALA A 165 -33.96 6.08 22.87
C ALA A 165 -34.74 7.39 22.72
N VAL A 166 -34.93 7.88 21.48
CA VAL A 166 -35.77 9.04 21.16
C VAL A 166 -37.23 8.78 21.53
N SER A 167 -37.78 7.64 21.10
CA SER A 167 -39.15 7.24 21.45
C SER A 167 -39.31 7.06 22.96
N ALA A 168 -38.31 6.51 23.64
CA ALA A 168 -38.34 6.32 25.08
C ALA A 168 -38.20 7.64 25.87
N LEU A 169 -37.51 8.67 25.35
CA LEU A 169 -37.58 10.05 25.87
C LEU A 169 -39.00 10.59 25.78
N LEU A 170 -39.62 10.55 24.59
CA LEU A 170 -40.96 11.07 24.34
C LEU A 170 -42.02 10.40 25.22
N ASN A 171 -41.92 9.08 25.40
CA ASN A 171 -42.81 8.29 26.26
C ASN A 171 -42.52 8.47 27.76
N GLY A 172 -41.52 9.27 28.14
CA GLY A 172 -41.16 9.52 29.53
C GLY A 172 -40.60 8.30 30.25
N GLN A 173 -40.02 7.34 29.51
CA GLN A 173 -39.35 6.17 30.06
C GLN A 173 -37.92 6.47 30.51
N LEU A 174 -37.32 7.53 29.96
CA LEU A 174 -36.04 8.08 30.38
C LEU A 174 -36.05 9.61 30.40
N ASP A 175 -35.10 10.17 31.15
CA ASP A 175 -34.98 11.61 31.39
C ASP A 175 -33.86 12.22 30.52
N ILE A 176 -32.78 11.47 30.27
CA ILE A 176 -31.66 11.88 29.41
C ILE A 176 -31.28 10.71 28.49
N ALA A 177 -31.10 10.99 27.20
CA ALA A 177 -30.42 10.08 26.28
C ALA A 177 -29.04 10.64 25.91
N VAL A 178 -27.99 9.87 26.18
CA VAL A 178 -26.60 10.25 25.90
C VAL A 178 -26.15 9.63 24.59
N TYR A 179 -25.60 10.46 23.71
CA TYR A 179 -24.96 10.04 22.47
C TYR A 179 -23.54 10.57 22.44
N VAL A 180 -22.64 9.79 21.84
CA VAL A 180 -21.29 10.23 21.49
C VAL A 180 -21.12 9.87 20.03
N ALA A 181 -21.27 10.88 19.16
CA ALA A 181 -21.41 10.68 17.72
C ALA A 181 -21.21 12.00 16.97
N PRO A 182 -20.96 11.96 15.64
CA PRO A 182 -21.07 13.14 14.79
C PRO A 182 -22.42 13.83 14.94
N ILE A 183 -22.45 15.16 14.87
CA ILE A 183 -23.71 15.92 14.98
C ILE A 183 -24.64 15.54 13.84
N GLU A 184 -24.08 15.27 12.67
CA GLU A 184 -24.78 14.97 11.44
C GLU A 184 -25.31 13.53 11.37
N ALA A 185 -25.01 12.68 12.37
CA ALA A 185 -25.39 11.27 12.36
C ALA A 185 -26.89 11.06 12.03
N PRO A 186 -27.25 10.22 11.04
CA PRO A 186 -28.62 10.13 10.54
C PRO A 186 -29.67 9.83 11.61
N TYR A 187 -29.34 8.98 12.59
CA TYR A 187 -30.26 8.62 13.68
C TYR A 187 -30.50 9.75 14.69
N LEU A 188 -29.73 10.83 14.66
CA LEU A 188 -29.97 12.06 15.44
C LEU A 188 -30.79 13.10 14.67
N GLN A 189 -30.82 13.03 13.34
CA GLN A 189 -31.52 14.00 12.50
C GLN A 189 -33.01 14.08 12.85
N ASP A 190 -33.67 12.94 12.95
CA ASP A 190 -35.09 12.90 13.32
C ASP A 190 -35.30 13.52 14.71
N ALA A 191 -34.41 13.23 15.67
CA ALA A 191 -34.49 13.76 17.02
C ALA A 191 -34.34 15.28 17.10
N TYR A 192 -33.59 15.91 16.18
CA TYR A 192 -33.46 17.37 16.11
C TYR A 192 -34.69 18.06 15.51
N HIS A 193 -35.52 17.33 14.77
CA HIS A 193 -36.78 17.84 14.20
C HIS A 193 -37.97 17.62 15.14
N GLU A 194 -37.81 16.81 16.19
CA GLU A 194 -38.85 16.59 17.20
C GLU A 194 -39.01 17.84 18.09
N PRO A 195 -40.18 18.53 18.06
CA PRO A 195 -40.38 19.80 18.77
C PRO A 195 -40.40 19.65 20.29
N ASP A 196 -40.65 18.44 20.78
CA ASP A 196 -40.71 18.10 22.19
C ASP A 196 -39.34 17.69 22.76
N LEU A 197 -38.28 17.71 21.94
CA LEU A 197 -36.92 17.38 22.34
C LEU A 197 -36.00 18.59 22.22
N ARG A 198 -34.93 18.59 23.02
CA ARG A 198 -33.85 19.57 22.92
C ARG A 198 -32.53 18.96 23.36
N VAL A 199 -31.44 19.53 22.88
CA VAL A 199 -30.11 19.29 23.45
C VAL A 199 -30.02 20.04 24.79
N LEU A 200 -29.63 19.32 25.84
CA LEU A 200 -29.34 19.89 27.14
C LEU A 200 -27.98 20.58 27.10
N GLU A 201 -28.01 21.89 27.27
CA GLU A 201 -26.80 22.68 27.41
C GLU A 201 -26.22 22.51 28.81
N LEU A 202 -24.93 22.19 28.88
CA LEU A 202 -24.25 21.99 30.15
C LEU A 202 -23.56 23.27 30.62
N ASP A 203 -23.59 23.49 31.93
CA ASP A 203 -22.75 24.48 32.58
C ASP A 203 -21.33 23.94 32.72
N HIS A 204 -20.34 24.84 32.70
CA HIS A 204 -18.93 24.52 32.99
C HIS A 204 -18.25 23.54 32.01
N VAL A 205 -18.72 23.45 30.76
CA VAL A 205 -18.17 22.56 29.70
C VAL A 205 -16.64 22.62 29.60
N GLN A 206 -16.04 23.81 29.61
CA GLN A 206 -14.57 23.95 29.57
C GLN A 206 -13.85 23.37 30.79
N ALA A 207 -14.46 23.44 31.97
CA ALA A 207 -13.88 22.87 33.19
C ALA A 207 -14.02 21.34 33.19
N ILE A 208 -15.16 20.83 32.72
CA ILE A 208 -15.42 19.39 32.61
C ILE A 208 -14.49 18.77 31.56
N SER A 209 -14.37 19.37 30.37
CA SER A 209 -13.46 18.92 29.30
C SER A 209 -12.01 18.77 29.80
N ARG A 210 -11.49 19.71 30.59
CA ARG A 210 -10.13 19.61 31.16
C ARG A 210 -9.92 18.46 32.14
N ARG A 211 -11.00 17.87 32.67
CA ARG A 211 -10.95 16.69 33.55
C ARG A 211 -11.05 15.37 32.77
N LEU A 212 -11.32 15.43 31.47
CA LEU A 212 -11.36 14.32 30.54
C LEU A 212 -10.11 14.41 29.64
N SER A 213 -9.16 13.49 29.78
CA SER A 213 -7.83 13.64 29.17
C SER A 213 -7.81 13.61 27.63
N HIS A 214 -8.94 13.25 27.01
CA HIS A 214 -9.08 13.06 25.57
C HIS A 214 -10.26 13.86 24.99
N ALA A 215 -10.75 14.87 25.73
CA ALA A 215 -11.85 15.70 25.31
C ALA A 215 -11.40 17.11 24.95
N THR A 216 -12.05 17.66 23.93
CA THR A 216 -11.98 19.07 23.56
C THR A 216 -13.36 19.72 23.74
N VAL A 217 -13.45 21.01 23.42
CA VAL A 217 -14.72 21.74 23.35
C VAL A 217 -14.92 22.20 21.91
N VAL A 218 -16.09 21.90 21.35
CA VAL A 218 -16.52 22.39 20.04
C VAL A 218 -17.74 23.27 20.20
N THR A 219 -17.86 24.31 19.37
CA THR A 219 -19.02 25.20 19.38
C THR A 219 -19.91 24.88 18.19
N VAL A 220 -21.15 24.46 18.47
CA VAL A 220 -22.18 24.30 17.45
C VAL A 220 -22.81 25.66 17.18
N PRO A 221 -22.78 26.19 15.94
CA PRO A 221 -23.41 27.47 15.63
C PRO A 221 -24.94 27.36 15.72
N THR A 222 -25.62 28.51 15.77
CA THR A 222 -27.08 28.56 15.64
C THR A 222 -27.53 27.84 14.37
N GLY A 223 -28.51 26.94 14.51
CA GLY A 223 -29.02 26.17 13.38
C GLY A 223 -28.07 25.08 12.85
N GLY A 224 -26.98 24.79 13.57
CA GLY A 224 -26.01 23.77 13.18
C GLY A 224 -26.53 22.33 13.24
N MET A 225 -27.63 22.07 13.95
CA MET A 225 -28.26 20.73 14.00
C MET A 225 -29.48 20.64 13.07
N SER A 226 -30.32 21.68 13.06
CA SER A 226 -31.41 21.84 12.10
C SER A 226 -31.67 23.32 11.85
N LEU A 227 -32.09 23.65 10.62
CA LEU A 227 -32.49 25.01 10.23
C LEU A 227 -34.01 25.22 10.31
N GLU A 228 -34.80 24.14 10.31
CA GLU A 228 -36.25 24.19 10.41
C GLU A 228 -36.76 22.94 11.15
N PRO A 229 -37.07 23.03 12.45
CA PRO A 229 -36.89 24.21 13.32
C PRO A 229 -35.41 24.53 13.60
N VAL A 230 -35.10 25.80 13.92
CA VAL A 230 -33.72 26.22 14.21
C VAL A 230 -33.21 25.61 15.51
N HIS A 231 -32.27 24.66 15.42
CA HIS A 231 -31.60 24.02 16.54
C HIS A 231 -30.08 23.98 16.34
N PRO A 232 -29.28 24.33 17.37
CA PRO A 232 -29.69 25.06 18.56
C PRO A 232 -30.09 26.52 18.23
N PRO A 233 -30.93 27.19 19.04
CA PRO A 233 -31.39 28.56 18.78
C PRO A 233 -30.29 29.63 19.01
N ARG A 234 -29.20 29.26 19.67
CA ARG A 234 -27.99 30.06 19.89
C ARG A 234 -26.78 29.14 19.83
N PRO A 235 -25.55 29.66 19.68
CA PRO A 235 -24.37 28.82 19.74
C PRO A 235 -24.27 28.08 21.07
N VAL A 236 -23.88 26.80 21.03
CA VAL A 236 -23.75 25.92 22.20
C VAL A 236 -22.39 25.25 22.17
N ASP A 237 -21.67 25.31 23.30
CA ASP A 237 -20.43 24.58 23.49
C ASP A 237 -20.73 23.15 23.94
N LEU A 238 -20.16 22.16 23.26
CA LEU A 238 -20.26 20.75 23.59
C LEU A 238 -18.87 20.19 23.91
N ILE A 239 -18.84 19.24 24.84
CA ILE A 239 -17.67 18.38 25.02
C ILE A 239 -17.61 17.47 23.81
N ALA A 240 -16.47 17.36 23.15
CA ALA A 240 -16.27 16.43 22.04
C ALA A 240 -15.04 15.56 22.25
N LEU A 241 -15.12 14.34 21.76
CA LEU A 241 -13.98 13.45 21.61
C LEU A 241 -13.56 13.44 20.14
N GLU A 242 -12.39 12.88 19.86
CA GLU A 242 -11.92 12.68 18.49
C GLU A 242 -11.96 11.19 18.17
N ALA A 243 -12.73 10.83 17.14
CA ALA A 243 -12.70 9.49 16.57
C ALA A 243 -11.33 9.26 15.92
N ARG A 244 -10.74 8.09 16.09
CA ARG A 244 -9.46 7.71 15.49
C ARG A 244 -9.61 6.44 14.67
N LEU A 245 -8.99 6.42 13.49
CA LEU A 245 -8.80 5.19 12.72
C LEU A 245 -7.44 4.60 13.07
N VAL A 246 -7.44 3.34 13.49
CA VAL A 246 -6.30 2.70 14.12
C VAL A 246 -6.06 1.38 13.43
N VAL A 247 -4.80 1.04 13.21
CA VAL A 247 -4.39 -0.15 12.47
C VAL A 247 -3.38 -0.95 13.28
N ARG A 248 -3.23 -2.22 12.91
CA ARG A 248 -2.11 -3.01 13.42
C ARG A 248 -0.77 -2.49 12.89
N PRO A 249 0.31 -2.53 13.68
CA PRO A 249 1.64 -2.10 13.24
C PRO A 249 2.19 -2.89 12.04
N ASP A 250 1.75 -4.13 11.84
CA ASP A 250 2.16 -5.01 10.75
C ASP A 250 1.25 -4.94 9.52
N LEU A 251 0.26 -4.04 9.51
CA LEU A 251 -0.59 -3.83 8.34
C LEU A 251 0.26 -3.44 7.12
N HIS A 252 -0.03 -4.05 5.97
CA HIS A 252 0.72 -3.81 4.74
C HIS A 252 0.75 -2.30 4.42
N PRO A 253 1.91 -1.67 4.14
CA PRO A 253 1.98 -0.21 4.10
C PRO A 253 1.19 0.42 2.94
N ALA A 254 0.89 -0.35 1.89
CA ALA A 254 -0.06 0.11 0.86
C ALA A 254 -1.52 0.11 1.37
N LEU A 255 -1.94 -0.77 2.29
CA LEU A 255 -3.27 -0.61 2.90
C LEU A 255 -3.31 0.61 3.83
N VAL A 256 -2.27 0.82 4.63
CA VAL A 256 -2.10 2.01 5.48
C VAL A 256 -2.22 3.31 4.66
N ASN A 257 -1.46 3.40 3.57
CA ASN A 257 -1.50 4.59 2.71
C ASN A 257 -2.89 4.75 2.08
N ARG A 258 -3.57 3.67 1.65
CA ARG A 258 -4.89 3.80 1.01
C ARG A 258 -5.97 4.23 1.97
N LEU A 259 -5.98 3.66 3.17
CA LEU A 259 -6.86 4.05 4.26
C LEU A 259 -6.64 5.51 4.65
N THR A 260 -5.38 5.95 4.71
CA THR A 260 -5.06 7.37 4.98
C THR A 260 -5.56 8.28 3.85
N MET A 261 -5.38 7.89 2.59
CA MET A 261 -5.90 8.63 1.44
C MET A 261 -7.44 8.70 1.45
N ALA A 262 -8.12 7.63 1.87
CA ALA A 262 -9.57 7.63 2.04
C ALA A 262 -10.00 8.58 3.15
N ALA A 263 -9.28 8.59 4.28
CA ALA A 263 -9.51 9.55 5.36
C ALA A 263 -9.39 11.01 4.89
N ILE A 264 -8.36 11.32 4.09
CA ILE A 264 -8.17 12.66 3.52
C ILE A 264 -9.32 13.00 2.57
N GLU A 265 -9.76 12.06 1.72
CA GLU A 265 -10.88 12.28 0.80
C GLU A 265 -12.20 12.57 1.54
N LEU A 266 -12.45 11.86 2.63
CA LEU A 266 -13.68 11.98 3.43
C LEU A 266 -13.71 13.23 4.30
N TYR A 267 -12.64 13.50 5.06
CA TYR A 267 -12.71 14.44 6.19
C TYR A 267 -12.04 15.80 5.94
N HIS A 268 -11.43 16.03 4.78
CA HIS A 268 -10.77 17.31 4.49
C HIS A 268 -11.74 18.48 4.32
N GLN A 269 -13.03 18.19 4.06
CA GLN A 269 -14.04 19.21 3.85
C GLN A 269 -14.45 19.89 5.16
N GLN A 270 -14.89 21.15 5.04
CA GLN A 270 -15.45 21.88 6.15
C GLN A 270 -16.82 21.30 6.55
N GLY A 271 -17.04 21.09 7.84
CA GLY A 271 -18.32 20.70 8.43
C GLY A 271 -18.90 21.80 9.32
N ILE A 272 -19.94 21.46 10.09
CA ILE A 272 -20.62 22.42 10.98
C ILE A 272 -19.73 22.80 12.17
N ILE A 273 -18.96 21.84 12.68
CA ILE A 273 -18.06 21.99 13.83
C ILE A 273 -16.58 21.73 13.49
N THR A 274 -16.25 21.58 12.21
CA THR A 274 -14.91 21.26 11.73
C THR A 274 -14.47 22.25 10.65
N ASN A 275 -13.23 22.72 10.75
CA ASN A 275 -12.62 23.58 9.74
C ASN A 275 -12.08 22.75 8.57
N SER A 276 -11.97 23.37 7.39
CA SER A 276 -11.35 22.72 6.24
C SER A 276 -9.89 22.37 6.53
N GLY A 277 -9.51 21.14 6.21
CA GLY A 277 -8.16 20.62 6.45
C GLY A 277 -7.81 20.36 7.92
N GLU A 278 -8.79 20.42 8.83
CA GLU A 278 -8.58 20.06 10.24
C GLU A 278 -8.41 18.55 10.42
N PHE A 279 -9.15 17.74 9.65
CA PHE A 279 -9.05 16.29 9.67
C PHE A 279 -8.67 15.71 8.28
N PRO A 280 -8.02 14.53 8.25
CA PRO A 280 -7.48 13.81 9.40
C PRO A 280 -6.31 14.53 10.09
N SER A 281 -6.20 14.41 11.41
CA SER A 281 -5.19 15.09 12.23
C SER A 281 -4.20 14.10 12.85
N ILE A 282 -2.95 14.54 13.03
CA ILE A 282 -1.92 13.80 13.78
C ILE A 282 -1.95 14.10 15.28
N GLU A 283 -2.68 15.15 15.67
CA GLU A 283 -2.90 15.54 17.06
C GLU A 283 -4.12 14.78 17.62
N GLY A 284 -4.28 14.79 18.95
CA GLY A 284 -5.45 14.21 19.64
C GLY A 284 -5.63 12.68 19.56
N THR A 285 -4.76 11.97 18.83
CA THR A 285 -4.87 10.50 18.66
C THR A 285 -4.66 9.67 19.92
N GLY A 286 -3.91 10.19 20.91
CA GLY A 286 -3.52 9.45 22.12
C GLY A 286 -2.62 8.23 21.89
N LEU A 287 -2.21 7.96 20.64
CA LEU A 287 -1.35 6.86 20.22
C LEU A 287 -0.20 7.36 19.34
N THR A 288 0.78 6.49 19.09
CA THR A 288 1.78 6.76 18.06
C THR A 288 1.12 6.72 16.69
N VAL A 289 1.28 7.80 15.93
CA VAL A 289 0.77 7.88 14.55
C VAL A 289 1.70 7.11 13.63
N ASN A 290 1.16 6.27 12.77
CA ASN A 290 1.90 5.54 11.76
C ASN A 290 2.69 6.52 10.89
N ASN A 291 3.98 6.23 10.67
CA ASN A 291 4.88 7.16 9.97
C ASN A 291 4.44 7.46 8.53
N THR A 292 3.90 6.47 7.82
CA THR A 292 3.39 6.68 6.45
C THR A 292 2.13 7.53 6.47
N ALA A 293 1.21 7.28 7.40
CA ALA A 293 0.01 8.10 7.56
C ALA A 293 0.37 9.55 7.90
N ARG A 294 1.27 9.76 8.88
CA ARG A 294 1.77 11.08 9.27
C ARG A 294 2.36 11.85 8.09
N GLN A 295 3.17 11.21 7.25
CA GLN A 295 3.74 11.86 6.06
C GLN A 295 2.66 12.25 5.07
N LEU A 296 1.69 11.37 4.80
CA LEU A 296 0.59 11.66 3.89
C LEU A 296 -0.29 12.81 4.38
N ILE A 297 -0.56 12.88 5.67
CA ILE A 297 -1.40 13.94 6.26
C ILE A 297 -0.69 15.30 6.18
N LEU A 298 0.62 15.35 6.45
CA LEU A 298 1.37 16.60 6.47
C LEU A 298 1.79 17.09 5.08
N ASP A 299 2.27 16.18 4.24
CA ASP A 299 2.92 16.52 2.96
C ASP A 299 2.00 16.27 1.75
N GLY A 300 0.89 15.56 1.95
CA GLY A 300 -0.03 15.15 0.89
C GLY A 300 0.46 13.94 0.06
N PRO A 301 -0.38 13.43 -0.85
CA PRO A 301 0.00 12.34 -1.75
C PRO A 301 1.11 12.77 -2.71
N SER A 302 2.05 11.85 -2.98
CA SER A 302 3.04 12.07 -4.05
C SER A 302 2.37 12.25 -5.41
N THR A 303 2.96 13.07 -6.30
CA THR A 303 2.43 13.38 -7.63
C THR A 303 2.28 12.16 -8.57
N TRP A 304 2.85 11.01 -8.20
CA TRP A 304 2.85 9.79 -9.00
C TRP A 304 1.54 8.98 -8.97
N HIS A 305 0.64 9.27 -8.04
CA HIS A 305 -0.63 8.54 -7.86
C HIS A 305 -1.54 8.59 -9.10
N ASN A 306 -1.39 9.61 -9.96
CA ASN A 306 -2.22 9.76 -11.15
C ASN A 306 -1.81 8.81 -12.30
N TRP A 307 -0.57 8.32 -12.32
CA TRP A 307 0.00 7.61 -13.49
C TRP A 307 0.40 6.16 -13.20
N LEU A 308 0.41 5.74 -11.93
CA LEU A 308 0.82 4.41 -11.49
C LEU A 308 -0.30 3.72 -10.72
N PRO A 309 -0.38 2.37 -10.74
CA PRO A 309 -1.25 1.64 -9.82
C PRO A 309 -0.96 2.06 -8.38
N TYR A 310 -2.01 2.15 -7.58
CA TYR A 310 -1.98 2.62 -6.19
C TYR A 310 -0.80 2.03 -5.37
N TRP A 311 -0.62 0.71 -5.40
CA TRP A 311 0.43 0.03 -4.63
C TRP A 311 1.85 0.36 -5.10
N VAL A 312 2.04 0.66 -6.38
CA VAL A 312 3.33 1.10 -6.93
C VAL A 312 3.63 2.52 -6.48
N ALA A 313 2.64 3.40 -6.54
CA ALA A 313 2.77 4.79 -6.07
C ALA A 313 3.10 4.83 -4.56
N ALA A 314 2.40 4.04 -3.76
CA ALA A 314 2.63 3.93 -2.31
C ALA A 314 4.02 3.38 -1.94
N GLN A 315 4.67 2.63 -2.84
CA GLN A 315 5.96 1.95 -2.57
C GLN A 315 7.10 2.47 -3.45
N ILE A 316 6.94 3.60 -4.14
CA ILE A 316 7.85 4.01 -5.22
C ILE A 316 9.31 4.09 -4.78
N ASN A 317 9.58 4.60 -3.57
CA ASN A 317 10.93 4.69 -3.01
C ASN A 317 11.56 3.30 -2.78
N ARG A 318 10.77 2.31 -2.34
CA ARG A 318 11.24 0.93 -2.13
C ARG A 318 11.43 0.21 -3.45
N VAL A 319 10.52 0.41 -4.41
CA VAL A 319 10.61 -0.18 -5.75
C VAL A 319 11.82 0.37 -6.51
N LEU A 320 12.08 1.68 -6.46
CA LEU A 320 13.26 2.30 -7.09
C LEU A 320 14.59 1.75 -6.54
N LEU A 321 14.70 1.60 -5.21
CA LEU A 321 15.87 1.00 -4.57
C LEU A 321 16.09 -0.45 -5.01
N LEU A 322 15.02 -1.17 -5.34
CA LEU A 322 15.08 -2.54 -5.85
C LEU A 322 15.65 -2.65 -7.26
N PHE A 323 15.31 -1.67 -8.12
CA PHE A 323 15.83 -1.62 -9.47
C PHE A 323 17.29 -1.18 -9.51
N LEU A 324 17.80 -0.52 -8.47
CA LEU A 324 19.20 -0.08 -8.39
C LEU A 324 20.20 -1.23 -8.65
N PRO A 325 20.19 -2.36 -7.92
CA PRO A 325 21.08 -3.48 -8.22
C PRO A 325 20.84 -4.08 -9.60
N PHE A 326 19.60 -4.08 -10.10
CA PHE A 326 19.30 -4.51 -11.46
C PHE A 326 20.03 -3.65 -12.49
N PHE A 327 20.03 -2.32 -12.34
CA PHE A 327 20.82 -1.44 -13.21
C PHE A 327 22.32 -1.73 -13.12
N PHE A 328 22.85 -2.02 -11.93
CA PHE A 328 24.27 -2.38 -11.75
C PHE A 328 24.65 -3.71 -12.41
N ILE A 329 23.72 -4.64 -12.62
CA ILE A 329 23.96 -5.93 -13.30
C ILE A 329 23.71 -5.80 -14.80
N VAL A 330 22.61 -5.17 -15.19
CA VAL A 330 22.16 -5.09 -16.58
C VAL A 330 23.06 -4.19 -17.42
N VAL A 331 23.52 -3.05 -16.88
CA VAL A 331 24.44 -2.15 -17.60
C VAL A 331 25.75 -2.84 -18.02
N PRO A 332 26.50 -3.53 -17.12
CA PRO A 332 27.70 -4.25 -17.55
C PRO A 332 27.37 -5.46 -18.45
N LEU A 333 26.22 -6.12 -18.27
CA LEU A 333 25.80 -7.20 -19.17
C LEU A 333 25.57 -6.69 -20.60
N PHE A 334 24.93 -5.52 -20.77
CA PHE A 334 24.80 -4.85 -22.06
C PHE A 334 26.15 -4.47 -22.68
N ARG A 335 27.16 -4.15 -21.87
CA ARG A 335 28.53 -3.92 -22.37
C ARG A 335 29.24 -5.20 -22.82
N LEU A 336 28.88 -6.36 -22.26
CA LEU A 336 29.47 -7.66 -22.62
C LEU A 336 28.83 -8.27 -23.89
N LEU A 337 27.60 -7.88 -24.23
CA LEU A 337 26.87 -8.36 -25.41
C LEU A 337 27.65 -8.19 -26.74
N PRO A 338 28.21 -7.00 -27.06
CA PRO A 338 29.02 -6.81 -28.27
C PRO A 338 30.27 -7.70 -28.30
N LEU A 339 30.92 -7.88 -27.16
CA LEU A 339 32.14 -8.70 -27.04
C LEU A 339 31.83 -10.19 -27.27
N ALA A 340 30.76 -10.69 -26.65
CA ALA A 340 30.30 -12.06 -26.85
C ALA A 340 29.85 -12.31 -28.31
N TYR A 341 29.14 -11.35 -28.92
CA TYR A 341 28.74 -11.42 -30.32
C TYR A 341 29.96 -11.48 -31.25
N ALA A 342 30.96 -10.63 -31.02
CA ALA A 342 32.21 -10.65 -31.77
C ALA A 342 32.96 -11.99 -31.63
N TYR A 343 33.02 -12.54 -30.42
CA TYR A 343 33.64 -13.83 -30.16
C TYR A 343 32.95 -14.98 -30.92
N ILE A 344 31.61 -15.04 -30.90
CA ILE A 344 30.83 -16.05 -31.62
C ILE A 344 31.10 -15.97 -33.13
N MET A 345 31.12 -14.75 -33.70
CA MET A 345 31.36 -14.57 -35.13
C MET A 345 32.78 -15.00 -35.54
N ARG A 346 33.79 -14.75 -34.71
CA ARG A 346 35.17 -15.22 -34.96
C ARG A 346 35.30 -16.73 -34.82
N TRP A 347 34.67 -17.33 -33.82
CA TRP A 347 34.72 -18.77 -33.58
C TRP A 347 34.16 -19.58 -34.76
N ARG A 348 33.11 -19.08 -35.43
CA ARG A 348 32.56 -19.70 -36.66
C ARG A 348 33.57 -19.85 -37.79
N VAL A 349 34.59 -18.99 -37.83
CA VAL A 349 35.68 -19.08 -38.81
C VAL A 349 36.79 -19.99 -38.28
N TRP A 350 37.20 -19.79 -37.02
CA TRP A 350 38.31 -20.53 -36.41
C TRP A 350 38.10 -22.03 -36.26
N GLN A 351 36.86 -22.51 -36.17
CA GLN A 351 36.57 -23.94 -36.07
C GLN A 351 37.07 -24.76 -37.29
N HIS A 352 37.27 -24.13 -38.45
CA HIS A 352 37.76 -24.78 -39.68
C HIS A 352 39.30 -24.70 -39.85
N TYR A 353 39.98 -23.91 -39.02
CA TYR A 353 41.43 -23.73 -39.10
C TYR A 353 42.24 -24.98 -38.71
N PRO A 354 41.82 -25.81 -37.73
CA PRO A 354 42.48 -27.08 -37.42
C PRO A 354 42.52 -28.05 -38.61
N GLU A 355 41.45 -28.09 -39.41
CA GLU A 355 41.36 -28.94 -40.61
C GLU A 355 42.40 -28.51 -41.67
N ILE A 356 42.56 -27.19 -41.89
CA ILE A 356 43.60 -26.65 -42.79
C ILE A 356 45.01 -27.02 -42.29
N ARG A 357 45.24 -26.89 -40.99
CA ARG A 357 46.55 -27.18 -40.38
C ARG A 357 46.89 -28.67 -40.42
N GLN A 358 45.91 -29.54 -40.22
CA GLN A 358 46.11 -30.98 -40.33
C GLN A 358 46.54 -31.38 -41.74
N ILE A 359 45.89 -30.81 -42.76
CA ILE A 359 46.27 -31.02 -44.17
C ILE A 359 47.69 -30.49 -44.43
N GLU A 360 48.07 -29.34 -43.86
CA GLU A 360 49.45 -28.80 -43.97
C GLU A 360 50.51 -29.69 -43.29
N GLU A 361 50.19 -30.28 -42.14
CA GLU A 361 51.07 -31.23 -41.44
C GLU A 361 51.22 -32.55 -42.22
N GLU A 362 50.14 -33.06 -42.82
CA GLU A 362 50.14 -34.25 -43.69
C GLU A 362 50.94 -34.01 -44.99
N LEU A 363 50.88 -32.79 -45.54
CA LEU A 363 51.71 -32.32 -46.66
C LEU A 363 53.21 -32.37 -46.37
N GLY A 364 53.60 -32.20 -45.10
CA GLY A 364 54.99 -32.28 -44.64
C GLY A 364 55.58 -33.69 -44.67
N ASN A 365 54.74 -34.73 -44.77
CA ASN A 365 55.14 -36.14 -44.66
C ASN A 365 55.35 -36.84 -46.03
N HIS A 366 55.52 -36.07 -47.11
CA HIS A 366 55.71 -36.58 -48.48
C HIS A 366 54.63 -37.60 -48.94
N PRO A 367 53.36 -37.15 -49.05
CA PRO A 367 52.24 -38.01 -49.42
C PRO A 367 52.33 -38.50 -50.87
N SER A 368 51.65 -39.61 -51.12
CA SER A 368 51.48 -40.24 -52.44
C SER A 368 50.61 -39.39 -53.38
N PRO A 369 50.68 -39.62 -54.71
CA PRO A 369 49.88 -38.89 -55.69
C PRO A 369 48.35 -39.04 -55.50
N GLU A 370 47.90 -40.16 -54.94
CA GLU A 370 46.48 -40.37 -54.61
C GLU A 370 46.08 -39.55 -53.37
N GLU A 371 46.89 -39.55 -52.31
CA GLU A 371 46.66 -38.75 -51.10
C GLU A 371 46.63 -37.25 -51.41
N LEU A 372 47.50 -36.77 -52.32
CA LEU A 372 47.49 -35.38 -52.78
C LEU A 372 46.17 -34.98 -53.46
N ARG A 373 45.50 -35.90 -54.17
CA ARG A 373 44.21 -35.64 -54.83
C ARG A 373 43.06 -35.60 -53.83
N ASP A 374 43.08 -36.48 -52.83
CA ASP A 374 42.09 -36.49 -51.76
C ASP A 374 42.20 -35.22 -50.89
N MET A 375 43.42 -34.80 -50.55
CA MET A 375 43.68 -33.55 -49.81
C MET A 375 43.20 -32.32 -50.60
N GLN A 376 43.41 -32.29 -51.92
CA GLN A 376 42.92 -31.20 -52.78
C GLN A 376 41.38 -31.14 -52.79
N THR A 377 40.71 -32.29 -52.86
CA THR A 377 39.25 -32.39 -52.83
C THR A 377 38.71 -31.90 -51.48
N HIS A 378 39.35 -32.30 -50.39
CA HIS A 378 39.00 -31.87 -49.04
C HIS A 378 39.16 -30.36 -48.84
N LEU A 379 40.23 -29.75 -49.37
CA LEU A 379 40.41 -28.29 -49.34
C LEU A 379 39.36 -27.53 -50.15
N ASN A 380 38.95 -28.06 -51.31
CA ASN A 380 37.90 -27.45 -52.13
C ASN A 380 36.55 -27.44 -51.39
N GLU A 381 36.19 -28.54 -50.73
CA GLU A 381 34.98 -28.58 -49.89
C GLU A 381 35.06 -27.59 -48.72
N LEU A 382 36.24 -27.42 -48.14
CA LEU A 382 36.46 -26.50 -47.03
C LEU A 382 36.36 -25.03 -47.48
N ASP A 383 36.84 -24.71 -48.69
CA ASP A 383 36.67 -23.38 -49.29
C ASP A 383 35.18 -23.07 -49.57
N GLU A 384 34.40 -24.02 -50.08
CA GLU A 384 32.96 -23.85 -50.30
C GLU A 384 32.22 -23.62 -48.97
N ARG A 385 32.54 -24.39 -47.92
CA ARG A 385 31.97 -24.21 -46.57
C ARG A 385 32.32 -22.83 -46.02
N LEU A 386 33.56 -22.37 -46.18
CA LEU A 386 34.00 -21.04 -45.75
C LEU A 386 33.33 -19.94 -46.57
N ALA A 387 33.15 -20.10 -47.88
CA ALA A 387 32.46 -19.13 -48.75
C ALA A 387 30.96 -19.00 -48.43
N GLY A 388 30.33 -20.08 -47.98
CA GLY A 388 28.93 -20.10 -47.56
C GLY A 388 28.64 -19.38 -46.23
N LEU A 389 29.66 -19.02 -45.45
CA LEU A 389 29.48 -18.31 -44.18
C LEU A 389 29.02 -16.86 -44.41
N ARG A 390 27.76 -16.57 -44.09
CA ARG A 390 27.21 -15.20 -44.10
C ARG A 390 27.62 -14.44 -42.83
N LEU A 391 28.70 -13.66 -42.90
CA LEU A 391 29.19 -12.84 -41.79
C LEU A 391 28.93 -11.34 -42.04
N PRO A 392 28.57 -10.56 -40.99
CA PRO A 392 28.47 -9.10 -41.09
C PRO A 392 29.81 -8.46 -41.49
N ALA A 393 29.75 -7.29 -42.15
CA ALA A 393 30.93 -6.66 -42.76
C ALA A 393 32.14 -6.51 -41.82
N ALA A 394 31.91 -6.21 -40.55
CA ALA A 394 32.95 -6.03 -39.52
C ALA A 394 33.74 -7.31 -39.16
N TYR A 395 33.25 -8.51 -39.55
CA TYR A 395 33.86 -9.79 -39.19
C TYR A 395 34.32 -10.61 -40.40
N ARG A 396 34.13 -10.11 -41.63
CA ARG A 396 34.55 -10.81 -42.86
C ARG A 396 36.06 -10.95 -43.01
N GLN A 397 36.86 -10.10 -42.35
CA GLN A 397 38.32 -10.15 -42.43
C GLN A 397 38.87 -11.54 -42.06
N GLY A 398 38.39 -12.15 -40.97
CA GLY A 398 38.84 -13.49 -40.59
C GLY A 398 38.49 -14.57 -41.62
N GLN A 399 37.36 -14.44 -42.31
CA GLN A 399 36.97 -15.34 -43.41
C GLN A 399 37.89 -15.17 -44.61
N TYR A 400 38.26 -13.93 -44.96
CA TYR A 400 39.23 -13.67 -46.03
C TYR A 400 40.62 -14.23 -45.70
N ASP A 401 41.11 -14.01 -44.47
CA ASP A 401 42.42 -14.52 -44.03
C ASP A 401 42.49 -16.06 -44.07
N ALA A 402 41.41 -16.74 -43.67
CA ALA A 402 41.33 -18.20 -43.73
C ALA A 402 41.35 -18.72 -45.17
N ARG A 403 40.62 -18.06 -46.09
CA ARG A 403 40.61 -18.43 -47.52
C ARG A 403 41.94 -18.14 -48.21
N LEU A 404 42.60 -17.04 -47.86
CA LEU A 404 43.94 -16.73 -48.37
C LEU A 404 44.95 -17.81 -47.95
N HIS A 405 44.88 -18.29 -46.71
CA HIS A 405 45.74 -19.37 -46.25
C HIS A 405 45.44 -20.69 -46.97
N LEU A 406 44.15 -20.98 -47.20
CA LEU A 406 43.72 -22.15 -47.95
C LEU A 406 44.23 -22.13 -49.41
N GLU A 407 44.20 -20.97 -50.07
CA GLU A 407 44.74 -20.77 -51.42
C GLU A 407 46.26 -21.03 -51.48
N LEU A 408 47.01 -20.61 -50.45
CA LEU A 408 48.45 -20.90 -50.33
C LEU A 408 48.72 -22.41 -50.21
N VAL A 409 47.93 -23.12 -49.41
CA VAL A 409 48.06 -24.59 -49.25
C VAL A 409 47.69 -25.32 -50.55
N GLN A 410 46.61 -24.92 -51.22
CA GLN A 410 46.23 -25.47 -52.52
C GLN A 410 47.31 -25.26 -53.57
N LYS A 411 47.93 -24.07 -53.61
CA LYS A 411 49.03 -23.80 -54.53
C LYS A 411 50.21 -24.73 -54.28
N ARG A 412 50.56 -24.97 -53.01
CA ARG A 412 51.64 -25.89 -52.62
C ARG A 412 51.35 -27.35 -53.01
N ILE A 413 50.11 -27.83 -52.85
CA ILE A 413 49.67 -29.15 -53.34
C ILE A 413 49.81 -29.23 -54.86
N SER A 414 49.37 -28.21 -55.59
CA SER A 414 49.43 -28.19 -57.06
C SER A 414 50.87 -28.20 -57.59
N GLU A 415 51.81 -27.55 -56.89
CA GLU A 415 53.23 -27.57 -57.21
C GLU A 415 53.84 -28.96 -56.95
N MET A 416 53.48 -29.62 -55.85
CA MET A 416 53.92 -30.98 -55.55
C MET A 416 53.35 -32.03 -56.52
N GLN A 417 52.09 -31.90 -56.92
CA GLN A 417 51.48 -32.76 -57.94
C GLN A 417 52.19 -32.59 -59.30
N ARG A 418 52.53 -31.35 -59.70
CA ARG A 418 53.29 -31.08 -60.92
C ARG A 418 54.70 -31.68 -60.90
N LEU A 419 55.37 -31.64 -59.74
CA LEU A 419 56.69 -32.25 -59.55
C LEU A 419 56.62 -33.79 -59.57
N ALA A 420 55.54 -34.39 -59.07
CA ALA A 420 55.30 -35.83 -59.12
C ALA A 420 54.95 -36.33 -60.54
N ASP A 421 54.25 -35.52 -61.34
CA ASP A 421 53.87 -35.83 -62.73
C ASP A 421 54.97 -35.52 -63.77
N GLY A 422 56.18 -35.13 -63.34
CA GLY A 422 57.35 -34.96 -64.21
C GLY A 422 57.48 -33.61 -64.94
N GLY A 423 56.84 -32.54 -64.43
CA GLY A 423 56.96 -31.19 -64.98
C GLY A 423 58.19 -30.43 -64.48
N GLU A 424 58.94 -29.77 -65.38
CA GLU A 424 60.05 -28.87 -65.02
C GLU A 424 59.57 -27.64 -64.20
N PRO A 425 60.40 -27.14 -63.26
CA PRO A 425 60.03 -26.03 -62.38
C PRO A 425 59.97 -24.70 -63.13
N VAL A 426 58.96 -23.88 -62.82
CA VAL A 426 58.88 -22.49 -63.30
C VAL A 426 59.89 -21.65 -62.52
N SER A 427 60.90 -21.14 -63.23
CA SER A 427 61.75 -20.04 -62.78
C SER A 427 60.89 -18.80 -62.57
N THR A 428 60.66 -18.42 -61.32
CA THR A 428 60.35 -17.05 -60.94
C THR A 428 61.42 -16.56 -59.97
N GLY A 429 62.31 -15.72 -60.48
CA GLY A 429 63.01 -14.75 -59.67
C GLY A 429 63.22 -13.48 -60.49
N PRO A 430 63.65 -12.37 -59.85
CA PRO A 430 63.33 -11.92 -58.51
C PRO A 430 61.99 -11.15 -58.43
#